data_AF-A0A150HEV7-F1
#
_entry.id   AF-A0A150HEV7-F1
#
_cell.length_a   1.000
_cell.length_b   1.000
_cell.length_c   1.000
_cell.angle_alpha   90.00
_cell.angle_beta   90.00
_cell.angle_gamma   90.00
#
_symmetry.space_group_name_H-M   'P 1'
#
loop_
_entity.id
_entity.type
_entity.pdbx_description
1 polymer ?
#
loop_
_entity_poly.entity_id
_entity_poly.type
_entity_poly.pdbx_seq_one_letter_code
_entity_poly.pdbx_strand_id
1 'polypeptide(L)'
;MRDAGPRLLRLAAVAAALIALAGCANTAPAETETPAVPSPTVSASPTGTFDATAYQPDAAWECGYVSALETANFHASALLSKGTIDQADYDARQVAVQQAWSIFPRGASPVTPTIRAVESLADAGEMPASDTFRQAVRAITDACEANRAPVIVGSLAAQGG
;
A
#
# COMPACT_ATOMS: atom_id res chain seq x y z
N MET A 1 -40.32 58.47 11.67
CA MET A 1 -40.69 57.57 10.56
C MET A 1 -39.42 56.86 10.13
N ARG A 2 -39.28 55.56 10.44
CA ARG A 2 -38.12 54.74 10.09
C ARG A 2 -38.63 53.68 9.12
N ASP A 3 -38.26 53.81 7.85
CA ASP A 3 -38.57 52.83 6.83
C ASP A 3 -37.80 51.53 7.05
N ALA A 4 -38.53 50.43 7.11
CA ALA A 4 -38.01 49.07 7.19
C ALA A 4 -38.10 48.41 5.81
N GLY A 5 -36.95 48.07 5.23
CA GLY A 5 -36.81 47.22 4.04
C GLY A 5 -35.34 47.17 3.61
N PRO A 6 -34.79 46.10 2.99
CA PRO A 6 -35.43 44.92 2.38
C PRO A 6 -34.71 43.60 2.76
N ARG A 7 -34.35 43.38 4.04
CA ARG A 7 -33.57 42.19 4.45
C ARG A 7 -34.40 40.92 4.67
N LEU A 8 -35.72 41.05 4.86
CA LEU A 8 -36.60 39.92 5.16
C LEU A 8 -37.02 39.09 3.93
N LEU A 9 -36.85 39.63 2.71
CA LEU A 9 -37.25 38.93 1.48
C LEU A 9 -36.22 37.92 0.95
N ARG A 10 -34.98 37.92 1.47
CA ARG A 10 -33.93 37.00 1.02
C ARG A 10 -33.93 35.64 1.72
N LEU A 11 -34.59 35.51 2.87
CA LEU A 11 -34.63 34.26 3.63
C LEU A 11 -35.71 33.27 3.15
N ALA A 12 -36.74 33.75 2.45
CA ALA A 12 -37.81 32.89 1.94
C ALA A 12 -37.49 32.19 0.61
N ALA A 13 -36.49 32.67 -0.16
CA ALA A 13 -36.19 32.15 -1.49
C ALA A 13 -35.27 30.90 -1.50
N VAL A 14 -34.56 30.62 -0.40
CA VAL A 14 -33.61 29.49 -0.36
C VAL A 14 -34.29 28.17 0.06
N ALA A 15 -35.43 28.23 0.75
CA ALA A 15 -36.12 27.03 1.23
C ALA A 15 -36.87 26.25 0.13
N ALA A 16 -37.17 26.86 -1.02
CA ALA A 16 -37.91 26.21 -2.11
C ALA A 16 -37.00 25.43 -3.09
N ALA A 17 -35.68 25.64 -3.06
CA ALA A 17 -34.74 24.99 -3.98
C ALA A 17 -34.31 23.58 -3.53
N LEU A 18 -34.64 23.16 -2.31
CA LEU A 18 -34.21 21.86 -1.75
C LEU A 18 -35.17 20.69 -2.03
N ILE A 19 -36.35 20.93 -2.61
CA ILE A 19 -37.36 19.87 -2.83
C ILE A 19 -37.38 19.38 -4.30
N ALA A 20 -36.66 20.05 -5.22
CA ALA A 20 -36.70 19.74 -6.65
C ALA A 20 -35.69 18.68 -7.14
N LEU A 21 -34.92 18.04 -6.25
CA LEU A 21 -33.89 17.05 -6.64
C LEU A 21 -34.20 15.61 -6.15
N ALA A 22 -35.35 15.37 -5.52
CA ALA A 22 -35.72 14.06 -4.98
C ALA A 22 -36.54 13.17 -5.96
N GLY A 23 -36.44 13.40 -7.28
CA GLY A 23 -37.41 12.85 -8.23
C GLY A 23 -36.88 12.36 -9.57
N CYS A 24 -35.65 11.84 -9.65
CA CYS A 24 -35.28 10.96 -10.77
C CYS A 24 -35.56 9.52 -10.37
N ALA A 25 -36.82 9.10 -10.56
CA ALA A 25 -37.17 7.70 -10.67
C ALA A 25 -36.52 7.17 -11.96
N ASN A 26 -35.27 6.71 -11.86
CA ASN A 26 -34.68 5.85 -12.88
C ASN A 26 -35.32 4.48 -12.72
N THR A 27 -36.30 4.21 -13.58
CA THR A 27 -36.75 2.87 -13.92
C THR A 27 -35.52 2.08 -14.37
N ALA A 28 -35.02 1.21 -13.50
CA ALA A 28 -34.00 0.24 -13.88
C ALA A 28 -34.57 -0.63 -15.01
N PRO A 29 -33.88 -0.78 -16.16
CA PRO A 29 -34.27 -1.80 -17.13
C PRO A 29 -34.16 -3.17 -16.44
N ALA A 30 -35.17 -3.99 -16.65
CA ALA A 30 -35.24 -5.36 -16.12
C ALA A 30 -33.92 -6.09 -16.38
N GLU A 31 -33.32 -6.61 -15.30
CA GLU A 31 -32.15 -7.47 -15.36
C GLU A 31 -32.46 -8.63 -16.31
N THR A 32 -31.79 -8.62 -17.46
CA THR A 32 -31.68 -9.81 -18.29
C THR A 32 -30.77 -10.75 -17.51
N GLU A 33 -31.31 -11.92 -17.10
CA GLU A 33 -30.53 -12.98 -16.45
C GLU A 33 -29.27 -13.25 -17.28
N THR A 34 -28.15 -12.72 -16.81
CA THR A 34 -26.84 -13.10 -17.30
C THR A 34 -26.63 -14.55 -16.85
N PRO A 35 -26.30 -15.49 -17.76
CA PRO A 35 -26.00 -16.86 -17.37
C PRO A 35 -24.99 -16.84 -16.23
N ALA A 36 -25.29 -17.54 -15.15
CA ALA A 36 -24.42 -17.62 -13.99
C ALA A 36 -23.02 -18.03 -14.46
N VAL A 37 -22.08 -17.08 -14.41
CA VAL A 37 -20.66 -17.38 -14.58
C VAL A 37 -20.34 -18.36 -13.45
N PRO A 38 -19.77 -19.54 -13.74
CA PRO A 38 -19.43 -20.49 -12.69
C PRO A 38 -18.53 -19.77 -11.69
N SER A 39 -18.95 -19.74 -10.43
CA SER A 39 -18.14 -19.21 -9.34
C SER A 39 -16.74 -19.83 -9.44
N PRO A 40 -15.66 -19.04 -9.38
CA PRO A 40 -14.31 -19.60 -9.39
C PRO A 40 -14.23 -20.63 -8.26
N THR A 41 -13.90 -21.87 -8.61
CA THR A 41 -13.65 -22.90 -7.62
C THR A 41 -12.48 -22.41 -6.78
N VAL A 42 -12.73 -22.13 -5.50
CA VAL A 42 -11.68 -21.76 -4.55
C VAL A 42 -10.67 -22.90 -4.59
N SER A 43 -9.50 -22.64 -5.17
CA SER A 43 -8.40 -23.58 -5.17
C SER A 43 -8.09 -23.88 -3.71
N ALA A 44 -8.09 -25.16 -3.34
CA ALA A 44 -7.82 -25.57 -1.97
C ALA A 44 -6.52 -24.91 -1.52
N SER A 45 -6.58 -24.15 -0.41
CA SER A 45 -5.38 -23.62 0.22
C SER A 45 -4.40 -24.77 0.41
N PRO A 46 -3.12 -24.64 0.02
CA PRO A 46 -2.16 -25.71 0.21
C PRO A 46 -2.15 -26.12 1.68
N THR A 47 -2.54 -27.36 1.95
CA THR A 47 -2.63 -27.96 3.30
C THR A 47 -1.29 -28.50 3.79
N GLY A 48 -0.21 -28.28 3.04
CA GLY A 48 1.14 -28.61 3.47
C GLY A 48 1.55 -27.71 4.62
N THR A 49 2.01 -28.29 5.73
CA THR A 49 2.81 -27.55 6.71
C THR A 49 4.00 -26.94 5.98
N PHE A 50 4.09 -25.61 5.94
CA PHE A 50 5.25 -24.91 5.42
C PHE A 50 6.45 -25.27 6.30
N ASP A 51 7.33 -26.11 5.77
CA ASP A 51 8.60 -26.40 6.40
C ASP A 51 9.57 -25.25 6.09
N ALA A 52 9.58 -24.26 6.99
CA ALA A 52 10.47 -23.12 6.94
C ALA A 52 11.96 -23.52 6.95
N THR A 53 12.30 -24.74 7.39
CA THR A 53 13.69 -25.23 7.44
C THR A 53 14.16 -25.85 6.13
N ALA A 54 13.23 -26.30 5.27
CA ALA A 54 13.50 -26.88 3.97
C ALA A 54 13.35 -25.88 2.81
N TYR A 55 12.64 -24.77 3.03
CA TYR A 55 12.45 -23.75 2.01
C TYR A 55 13.70 -22.89 1.82
N GLN A 56 14.32 -22.96 0.64
CA GLN A 56 15.31 -21.99 0.20
C GLN A 56 14.64 -20.95 -0.70
N PRO A 57 14.56 -19.68 -0.28
CA PRO A 57 14.08 -18.61 -1.13
C PRO A 57 14.79 -18.54 -2.48
N ASP A 58 14.02 -18.53 -3.57
CA ASP A 58 14.53 -18.19 -4.89
C ASP A 58 14.48 -16.68 -5.12
N ALA A 59 14.95 -16.22 -6.30
CA ALA A 59 14.95 -14.80 -6.62
C ALA A 59 13.53 -14.20 -6.63
N ALA A 60 12.51 -14.95 -7.04
CA ALA A 60 11.13 -14.46 -7.08
C ALA A 60 10.60 -14.21 -5.67
N TRP A 61 10.85 -15.13 -4.74
CA TRP A 61 10.48 -14.97 -3.34
C TRP A 61 11.24 -13.81 -2.69
N GLU A 62 12.56 -13.74 -2.88
CA GLU A 62 13.40 -12.68 -2.30
C GLU A 62 12.96 -11.30 -2.80
N CYS A 63 12.76 -11.13 -4.11
CA CYS A 63 12.28 -9.87 -4.69
C CYS A 63 10.84 -9.53 -4.28
N GLY A 64 10.00 -10.55 -4.02
CA GLY A 64 8.67 -10.37 -3.43
C GLY A 64 8.73 -9.84 -2.00
N TYR A 65 9.65 -10.34 -1.18
CA TYR A 65 9.85 -9.86 0.19
C TYR A 65 10.41 -8.43 0.20
N VAL A 66 11.35 -8.11 -0.70
CA VAL A 66 11.82 -6.72 -0.94
C VAL A 66 10.64 -5.80 -1.26
N SER A 67 9.74 -6.22 -2.15
CA SER A 67 8.54 -5.45 -2.52
C SER A 67 7.66 -5.16 -1.30
N ALA A 68 7.51 -6.13 -0.39
CA ALA A 68 6.72 -5.97 0.82
C ALA A 68 7.34 -4.95 1.80
N LEU A 69 8.66 -5.02 2.03
CA LEU A 69 9.36 -4.07 2.89
C LEU A 69 9.32 -2.65 2.32
N GLU A 70 9.56 -2.50 1.02
CA GLU A 70 9.51 -1.20 0.36
C GLU A 70 8.09 -0.63 0.35
N THR A 71 7.07 -1.47 0.16
CA THR A 71 5.68 -1.05 0.29
C THR A 71 5.36 -0.55 1.70
N ALA A 72 5.84 -1.23 2.74
CA ALA A 72 5.68 -0.78 4.13
C ALA A 72 6.35 0.58 4.37
N ASN A 73 7.58 0.77 3.84
CA ASN A 73 8.31 2.03 3.91
C ASN A 73 7.56 3.18 3.21
N PHE A 74 7.15 2.98 1.96
CA PHE A 74 6.38 3.95 1.18
C PHE A 74 5.03 4.29 1.82
N HIS A 75 4.35 3.30 2.41
CA HIS A 75 3.10 3.50 3.10
C HIS A 75 3.27 4.37 4.36
N ALA A 76 4.32 4.15 5.15
CA ALA A 76 4.62 4.99 6.31
C ALA A 76 4.84 6.45 5.89
N SER A 77 5.62 6.70 4.83
CA SER A 77 5.83 8.05 4.29
C SER A 77 4.52 8.68 3.78
N ALA A 78 3.66 7.89 3.13
CA ALA A 78 2.36 8.37 2.67
C ALA A 78 1.44 8.78 3.83
N LEU A 79 1.38 7.99 4.92
CA LEU A 79 0.61 8.32 6.11
C LEU A 79 1.11 9.60 6.78
N LEU A 80 2.43 9.77 6.91
CA LEU A 80 3.02 11.00 7.46
C LEU A 80 2.67 12.21 6.59
N SER A 81 2.80 12.09 5.27
CA SER A 81 2.50 13.18 4.33
C SER A 81 1.03 13.64 4.36
N LYS A 82 0.11 12.73 4.71
CA LYS A 82 -1.32 13.01 4.86
C LYS A 82 -1.69 13.51 6.27
N GLY A 83 -0.73 13.55 7.19
CA GLY A 83 -0.96 13.86 8.60
C GLY A 83 -1.78 12.80 9.34
N THR A 84 -1.82 11.56 8.84
CA THR A 84 -2.52 10.44 9.48
C THR A 84 -1.74 9.86 10.66
N ILE A 85 -0.41 9.95 10.59
CA ILE A 85 0.52 9.63 11.68
C ILE A 85 1.41 10.83 11.95
N ASP A 86 1.92 10.94 13.18
CA ASP A 86 2.93 11.94 13.51
C ASP A 86 4.35 11.46 13.19
N GLN A 87 5.34 12.31 13.48
CA GLN A 87 6.74 11.98 13.24
C GLN A 87 7.24 10.82 14.11
N ALA A 88 6.79 10.72 15.35
CA ALA A 88 7.23 9.66 16.27
C ALA A 88 6.72 8.29 15.80
N ASP A 89 5.47 8.23 15.34
CA ASP A 89 4.89 7.04 14.72
C ASP A 89 5.61 6.66 13.43
N TYR A 90 5.98 7.65 12.60
CA TYR A 90 6.78 7.41 11.40
C TYR A 90 8.15 6.82 11.75
N ASP A 91 8.87 7.42 12.69
CA ASP A 91 10.20 6.98 13.12
C ASP A 91 10.15 5.55 13.70
N ALA A 92 9.13 5.23 14.49
CA ALA A 92 8.91 3.89 15.01
C ALA A 92 8.70 2.86 13.89
N ARG A 93 7.96 3.22 12.83
CA ARG A 93 7.78 2.37 11.65
C ARG A 93 9.09 2.21 10.85
N GLN A 94 9.91 3.26 10.75
CA GLN A 94 11.22 3.17 10.12
C GLN A 94 12.15 2.21 10.86
N VAL A 95 12.13 2.21 12.20
CA VAL A 95 12.87 1.24 13.02
C VAL A 95 12.35 -0.19 12.78
N ALA A 96 11.03 -0.38 12.70
CA ALA A 96 10.47 -1.71 12.39
C ALA A 96 10.88 -2.22 11.01
N VAL A 97 10.89 -1.36 9.98
CA VAL A 97 11.35 -1.70 8.63
C VAL A 97 12.84 -2.04 8.64
N GLN A 98 13.67 -1.26 9.35
CA GLN A 98 15.10 -1.55 9.52
C GLN A 98 15.32 -2.93 10.16
N GLN A 99 14.60 -3.23 11.25
CA GLN A 99 14.69 -4.54 11.90
C GLN A 99 14.24 -5.68 10.98
N ALA A 100 13.22 -5.46 10.17
CA ALA A 100 12.79 -6.46 9.19
C ALA A 100 13.86 -6.71 8.11
N TRP A 101 14.61 -5.67 7.72
CA TRP A 101 15.76 -5.81 6.84
C TRP A 101 16.92 -6.57 7.51
N SER A 102 17.20 -6.38 8.81
CA SER A 102 18.31 -7.11 9.47
C SER A 102 18.05 -8.61 9.63
N ILE A 103 16.78 -9.03 9.65
CA ILE A 103 16.38 -10.45 9.76
C ILE A 103 15.83 -11.01 8.45
N PHE A 104 16.13 -10.39 7.31
CA PHE A 104 15.60 -10.76 6.01
C PHE A 104 15.85 -12.26 5.71
N PRO A 105 14.79 -13.05 5.40
CA PRO A 105 14.99 -14.47 5.09
C PRO A 105 15.67 -14.65 3.73
N ARG A 106 16.76 -15.41 3.69
CA ARG A 106 17.61 -15.56 2.50
C ARG A 106 17.59 -16.98 1.95
N GLY A 107 17.78 -17.07 0.65
CA GLY A 107 18.20 -18.30 -0.02
C GLY A 107 19.63 -18.20 -0.54
N ALA A 108 19.82 -18.71 -1.76
CA ALA A 108 21.09 -18.69 -2.49
C ALA A 108 20.89 -18.22 -3.94
N SER A 109 20.02 -17.23 -4.12
CA SER A 109 19.69 -16.70 -5.43
C SER A 109 20.78 -15.74 -5.94
N PRO A 110 20.80 -15.42 -7.24
CA PRO A 110 21.66 -14.37 -7.78
C PRO A 110 21.44 -12.97 -7.19
N VAL A 111 20.30 -12.73 -6.51
CA VAL A 111 19.95 -11.45 -5.87
C VAL A 111 20.45 -11.39 -4.42
N THR A 112 20.63 -12.54 -3.76
CA THR A 112 21.05 -12.64 -2.36
C THR A 112 22.30 -11.80 -2.00
N PRO A 113 23.36 -11.71 -2.83
CA PRO A 113 24.51 -10.85 -2.51
C PRO A 113 24.16 -9.37 -2.35
N THR A 114 23.23 -8.87 -3.17
CA THR A 114 22.78 -7.47 -3.11
C THR A 114 21.88 -7.23 -1.89
N ILE A 115 21.06 -8.21 -1.51
CA ILE A 115 20.27 -8.18 -0.27
C ILE A 115 21.18 -8.08 0.95
N ARG A 116 22.28 -8.86 1.01
CA ARG A 116 23.24 -8.80 2.12
C ARG A 116 23.86 -7.41 2.32
N ALA A 117 24.00 -6.64 1.25
CA ALA A 117 24.52 -5.27 1.35
C ALA A 117 23.54 -4.36 2.12
N VAL A 118 22.23 -4.50 1.88
CA VAL A 118 21.19 -3.75 2.62
C VAL A 118 21.04 -4.26 4.04
N GLU A 119 21.08 -5.57 4.27
CA GLU A 119 21.09 -6.16 5.62
C GLU A 119 22.24 -5.59 6.45
N SER A 120 23.45 -5.51 5.87
CA SER A 120 24.63 -4.98 6.56
C SER A 120 24.48 -3.51 6.96
N LEU A 121 23.77 -2.71 6.16
CA LEU A 121 23.43 -1.34 6.50
C LEU A 121 22.41 -1.29 7.64
N ALA A 122 21.38 -2.13 7.58
CA ALA A 122 20.38 -2.24 8.64
C ALA A 122 21.00 -2.65 9.98
N ASP A 123 21.90 -3.65 9.97
CA ASP A 123 22.67 -4.09 11.13
C ASP A 123 23.56 -2.99 11.72
N ALA A 124 24.08 -2.11 10.86
CA ALA A 124 24.87 -0.94 11.25
C ALA A 124 24.01 0.22 11.79
N GLY A 125 22.68 0.08 11.80
CA GLY A 125 21.76 1.12 12.27
C GLY A 125 21.43 2.19 11.22
N GLU A 126 21.76 1.95 9.94
CA GLU A 126 21.38 2.86 8.85
C GLU A 126 19.86 2.82 8.63
N MET A 127 19.22 3.98 8.66
CA MET A 127 17.76 4.06 8.58
C MET A 127 17.25 3.94 7.14
N PRO A 128 16.11 3.27 6.88
CA PRO A 128 15.54 3.13 5.54
C PRO A 128 15.25 4.45 4.81
N ALA A 129 15.03 5.54 5.56
CA ALA A 129 14.84 6.88 5.01
C ALA A 129 16.13 7.52 4.46
N SER A 130 17.31 7.01 4.78
CA SER A 130 18.59 7.59 4.34
C SER A 130 18.83 7.44 2.84
N ASP A 131 19.69 8.29 2.27
CA ASP A 131 20.05 8.18 0.86
C ASP A 131 20.88 6.91 0.58
N THR A 132 21.80 6.56 1.49
CA THR A 132 22.64 5.36 1.40
C THR A 132 21.79 4.10 1.36
N PHE A 133 20.82 3.98 2.27
CA PHE A 133 19.93 2.83 2.33
C PHE A 133 19.08 2.72 1.05
N ARG A 134 18.48 3.83 0.62
CA ARG A 134 17.67 3.89 -0.61
C ARG A 134 18.48 3.55 -1.86
N GLN A 135 19.75 3.96 -1.93
CA GLN A 135 20.62 3.59 -3.05
C GLN A 135 20.92 2.08 -3.04
N ALA A 136 21.19 1.50 -1.88
CA ALA A 136 21.45 0.07 -1.76
C ALA A 136 20.20 -0.76 -2.12
N VAL A 137 19.00 -0.32 -1.73
CA VAL A 137 17.74 -0.96 -2.14
C VAL A 137 17.52 -0.87 -3.66
N ARG A 138 17.84 0.25 -4.31
CA ARG A 138 17.75 0.36 -5.78
C ARG A 138 18.63 -0.68 -6.49
N ALA A 139 19.82 -0.97 -5.96
CA ALA A 139 20.66 -2.02 -6.51
C ALA A 139 20.00 -3.41 -6.42
N ILE A 140 19.18 -3.66 -5.39
CA ILE A 140 18.36 -4.88 -5.31
C ILE A 140 17.32 -4.89 -6.42
N THR A 141 16.61 -3.78 -6.65
CA THR A 141 15.63 -3.66 -7.75
C THR A 141 16.27 -3.97 -9.10
N ASP A 142 17.46 -3.42 -9.39
CA ASP A 142 18.20 -3.71 -10.63
C ASP A 142 18.56 -5.21 -10.74
N ALA A 143 19.02 -5.82 -9.64
CA ALA A 143 19.34 -7.25 -9.59
C ALA A 143 18.10 -8.13 -9.80
N CYS A 144 16.96 -7.74 -9.21
CA CYS A 144 15.67 -8.39 -9.36
C CYS A 144 15.16 -8.33 -10.80
N GLU A 145 15.24 -7.17 -11.46
CA GLU A 145 14.89 -7.01 -12.87
C GLU A 145 15.78 -7.87 -13.79
N ALA A 146 17.10 -7.87 -13.56
CA ALA A 146 18.05 -8.69 -14.31
C ALA A 146 17.74 -10.20 -14.23
N ASN A 147 17.11 -10.63 -13.13
CA ASN A 147 16.70 -12.02 -12.90
C ASN A 147 15.21 -12.29 -13.20
N ARG A 148 14.51 -11.36 -13.89
CA ARG A 148 13.09 -11.47 -14.27
C ARG A 148 12.13 -11.67 -13.09
N ALA A 149 12.48 -11.12 -11.93
CA ALA A 149 11.70 -11.15 -10.70
C ALA A 149 11.41 -9.70 -10.25
N PRO A 150 10.51 -8.96 -10.91
CA PRO A 150 10.36 -7.52 -10.68
C PRO A 150 9.91 -7.19 -9.25
N VAL A 151 10.47 -6.12 -8.68
CA VAL A 151 10.03 -5.54 -7.41
C VAL A 151 8.87 -4.58 -7.68
N ILE A 152 7.77 -4.72 -6.94
CA ILE A 152 6.61 -3.84 -7.05
C ILE A 152 6.56 -2.97 -5.79
N VAL A 153 6.74 -1.66 -5.98
CA VAL A 153 6.71 -0.68 -4.89
C VAL A 153 5.55 0.27 -5.09
N GLY A 154 4.70 0.42 -4.08
CA GLY A 154 3.67 1.45 -4.09
C GLY A 154 2.82 1.45 -2.83
N SER A 155 2.35 2.63 -2.42
CA SER A 155 1.27 2.72 -1.44
C SER A 155 -0.02 2.28 -2.13
N LEU A 156 -0.42 1.01 -1.98
CA LEU A 156 -1.73 0.56 -2.46
C LEU A 156 -2.80 1.51 -1.87
N ALA A 157 -3.49 2.23 -2.74
CA ALA A 157 -4.38 3.35 -2.39
C ALA A 157 -5.57 2.97 -1.49
N ALA A 158 -5.73 1.68 -1.16
CA ALA A 158 -6.83 1.13 -0.37
C ALA A 158 -6.43 0.48 0.97
N GLN A 159 -5.14 0.46 1.35
CA GLN A 159 -4.78 0.05 2.72
C GLN A 159 -4.93 1.26 3.65
N GLY A 160 -6.19 1.56 3.98
CA GLY A 160 -6.62 2.61 4.91
C GLY A 160 -6.36 2.23 6.37
N GLY A 161 -6.18 3.26 7.21
CA GLY A 161 -5.94 3.15 8.65
C GLY A 161 -7.15 2.77 9.47
#